data_AF-A0A7Z9BK11-F1
#
_entry.id   AF-A0A7Z9BK11-F1
#
_cell.length_a   1.000
_cell.length_b   1.000
_cell.length_c   1.000
_cell.angle_alpha   90.00
_cell.angle_beta   90.00
_cell.angle_gamma   90.00
#
_symmetry.space_group_name_H-M   'P 1'
#
loop_
_entity.id
_entity.type
_entity.pdbx_description
1 polymer ?
#
loop_
_entity_poly.entity_id
_entity_poly.type
_entity_poly.pdbx_seq_one_letter_code
_entity_poly.pdbx_strand_id
1 'polypeptide(L)'
;MNNILMQDAARHPQLFVWNGTIESNQLEVWLEEHQLNLPQDLIELWKRTNGGDLFESETILSPFGDDSLGDDIESMNEFHYSQGMAKNYLLFHLGTGLSAVRLTDGYYVKLDESYQEIDQFQTLDDWYRDELRSEYGRRYNLELEALKIIR
;
A
#
# COMPACT_ATOMS: atom_id res chain seq x y z
N MET A 1 14.39 1.71 12.65
CA MET A 1 13.09 1.42 12.03
C MET A 1 12.84 -0.06 12.17
N ASN A 2 11.79 -0.43 12.91
CA ASN A 2 11.14 -1.71 12.63
C ASN A 2 10.48 -1.54 11.25
N ASN A 3 10.45 -2.61 10.46
CA ASN A 3 9.66 -2.66 9.23
C ASN A 3 8.90 -3.97 9.33
N ILE A 4 7.74 -3.90 9.97
CA ILE A 4 6.95 -5.06 10.35
C ILE A 4 6.46 -5.78 9.07
N LEU A 5 6.08 -5.02 8.05
CA LEU A 5 5.68 -5.55 6.75
C LEU A 5 6.78 -6.41 6.12
N MET A 6 8.02 -5.93 6.07
CA MET A 6 9.13 -6.71 5.51
C MET A 6 9.51 -7.92 6.37
N GLN A 7 9.32 -7.83 7.70
CA GLN A 7 9.52 -8.98 8.59
C GLN A 7 8.48 -10.08 8.34
N ASP A 8 7.22 -9.71 8.19
CA ASP A 8 6.14 -10.66 7.91
C ASP A 8 6.29 -11.23 6.48
N ALA A 9 6.73 -10.43 5.51
CA ALA A 9 7.06 -10.90 4.16
C ALA A 9 8.21 -11.92 4.14
N ALA A 10 9.24 -11.72 4.95
CA ALA A 10 10.33 -12.68 5.07
C ALA A 10 9.89 -14.00 5.75
N ARG A 11 8.91 -13.94 6.68
CA ARG A 11 8.39 -15.11 7.40
C ARG A 11 7.36 -15.89 6.60
N HIS A 12 6.57 -15.20 5.80
CA HIS A 12 5.45 -15.77 5.05
C HIS A 12 5.52 -15.35 3.57
N PRO A 13 6.62 -15.68 2.85
CA PRO A 13 6.84 -15.18 1.50
C PRO A 13 5.76 -15.58 0.49
N GLN A 14 4.99 -16.63 0.77
CA GLN A 14 3.85 -17.03 -0.06
C GLN A 14 2.67 -16.04 -0.04
N LEU A 15 2.64 -15.11 0.93
CA LEU A 15 1.61 -14.08 1.06
C LEU A 15 2.03 -12.75 0.43
N PHE A 16 3.22 -12.66 -0.18
CA PHE A 16 3.75 -11.41 -0.70
C PHE A 16 4.44 -11.66 -2.04
N VAL A 17 3.96 -10.97 -3.08
CA VAL A 17 4.49 -11.07 -4.44
C VAL A 17 4.97 -9.68 -4.84
N TRP A 18 6.27 -9.45 -4.67
CA TRP A 18 6.90 -8.17 -4.99
C TRP A 18 7.31 -8.09 -6.45
N ASN A 19 7.20 -6.90 -7.03
CA ASN A 19 7.59 -6.64 -8.42
C ASN A 19 9.12 -6.59 -8.61
N GLY A 20 9.88 -6.41 -7.52
CA GLY A 20 11.35 -6.45 -7.52
C GLY A 20 11.97 -5.19 -6.93
N THR A 21 13.26 -4.97 -7.10
CA THR A 21 13.92 -3.75 -6.60
C THR A 21 13.90 -2.66 -7.66
N ILE A 22 13.70 -1.41 -7.26
CA ILE A 22 13.92 -0.24 -8.12
C ILE A 22 15.35 0.23 -7.95
N GLU A 23 16.03 0.53 -9.06
CA GLU A 23 17.32 1.21 -9.03
C GLU A 23 17.18 2.60 -8.38
N SER A 24 18.03 2.89 -7.38
CA SER A 24 17.80 4.05 -6.49
C SER A 24 17.74 5.40 -7.21
N ASN A 25 18.52 5.56 -8.28
CA ASN A 25 18.53 6.78 -9.09
C ASN A 25 17.24 6.95 -9.90
N GLN A 26 16.57 5.87 -10.28
CA GLN A 26 15.35 5.93 -11.10
C GLN A 26 14.17 6.45 -10.28
N LEU A 27 14.01 5.97 -9.04
CA LEU A 27 12.94 6.44 -8.16
C LEU A 27 13.12 7.91 -7.78
N GLU A 28 14.36 8.34 -7.52
CA GLU A 28 14.65 9.74 -7.16
C GLU A 28 14.29 10.69 -8.31
N VAL A 29 14.66 10.35 -9.54
CA VAL A 29 14.26 11.12 -10.74
C VAL A 29 12.74 11.17 -10.87
N TRP A 30 12.04 10.04 -10.70
CA TRP A 30 10.59 9.99 -10.81
C TRP A 30 9.90 10.87 -9.75
N LEU A 31 10.37 10.85 -8.50
CA LEU A 31 9.85 11.71 -7.43
C LEU A 31 10.05 13.20 -7.74
N GLU A 32 11.22 13.56 -8.30
CA GLU A 32 11.53 14.93 -8.71
C GLU A 32 10.65 15.40 -9.87
N GLU A 33 10.48 14.57 -10.90
CA GLU A 33 9.63 14.87 -12.06
C GLU A 33 8.17 15.12 -11.64
N HIS A 34 7.68 14.36 -10.67
CA HIS A 34 6.33 14.47 -10.13
C HIS A 34 6.18 15.49 -9.00
N GLN A 35 7.28 16.11 -8.55
CA GLN A 35 7.31 17.08 -7.44
C GLN A 35 6.70 16.51 -6.15
N LEU A 36 6.88 15.21 -5.91
CA LEU A 36 6.33 14.51 -4.77
C LEU A 36 7.29 14.54 -3.59
N ASN A 37 6.77 14.95 -2.42
CA ASN A 37 7.47 14.84 -1.15
C ASN A 37 6.75 13.80 -0.29
N LEU A 38 7.25 12.56 -0.32
CA LEU A 38 6.62 11.42 0.33
C LEU A 38 7.36 11.03 1.62
N PRO A 39 6.67 10.33 2.55
CA PRO A 39 7.32 9.72 3.70
C PRO A 39 8.48 8.79 3.30
N GLN A 40 9.60 8.89 4.03
CA GLN A 40 10.82 8.14 3.72
C GLN A 40 10.59 6.62 3.76
N ASP A 41 9.75 6.13 4.65
CA ASP A 41 9.41 4.72 4.80
C ASP A 41 8.64 4.15 3.60
N LEU A 42 7.78 4.94 2.93
CA LEU A 42 7.19 4.54 1.64
C LEU A 42 8.23 4.49 0.52
N ILE A 43 9.11 5.49 0.45
CA ILE A 43 10.19 5.53 -0.55
C ILE A 43 11.10 4.30 -0.38
N GLU A 44 11.50 3.98 0.85
CA GLU A 44 12.31 2.80 1.16
C GLU A 44 11.58 1.48 0.82
N LEU A 45 10.26 1.43 1.00
CA LEU A 45 9.47 0.27 0.57
C LEU A 45 9.55 0.11 -0.95
N TRP A 46 9.25 1.16 -1.71
CA TRP A 46 9.28 1.10 -3.18
C TRP A 46 10.67 0.75 -3.71
N LYS A 47 11.75 1.32 -3.17
CA LYS A 47 13.12 0.92 -3.55
C LYS A 47 13.35 -0.60 -3.45
N ARG A 48 12.75 -1.25 -2.46
CA ARG A 48 12.94 -2.69 -2.19
C ARG A 48 11.98 -3.60 -2.93
N THR A 49 10.78 -3.13 -3.23
CA THR A 49 9.65 -3.99 -3.64
C THR A 49 9.05 -3.62 -5.00
N ASN A 50 9.23 -2.36 -5.42
CA ASN A 50 8.55 -1.80 -6.59
C ASN A 50 7.03 -2.01 -6.52
N GLY A 51 6.47 -1.95 -5.31
CA GLY A 51 5.08 -2.32 -5.06
C GLY A 51 4.86 -3.83 -5.14
N GLY A 52 3.64 -4.23 -5.46
CA GLY A 52 3.23 -5.62 -5.65
C GLY A 52 2.08 -6.03 -4.75
N ASP A 53 1.75 -7.31 -4.82
CA ASP A 53 0.56 -7.88 -4.19
C ASP A 53 0.87 -8.49 -2.82
N LEU A 54 -0.09 -8.35 -1.92
CA LEU A 54 -0.06 -8.85 -0.56
C LEU A 54 -1.35 -9.61 -0.27
N PHE A 55 -1.21 -10.69 0.49
CA PHE A 55 -2.31 -11.59 0.85
C PHE A 55 -3.06 -12.05 -0.41
N GLU A 56 -4.40 -12.09 -0.37
CA GLU A 56 -5.18 -12.54 -1.53
C GLU A 56 -5.68 -11.40 -2.43
N SER A 57 -5.70 -10.15 -1.96
CA SER A 57 -6.44 -9.06 -2.62
C SER A 57 -5.87 -7.66 -2.44
N GLU A 58 -4.72 -7.52 -1.78
CA GLU A 58 -4.15 -6.21 -1.53
C GLU A 58 -3.03 -5.92 -2.53
N THR A 59 -2.96 -4.68 -3.00
CA THR A 59 -1.92 -4.23 -3.93
C THR A 59 -1.32 -2.94 -3.40
N ILE A 60 0.00 -2.90 -3.30
CA ILE A 60 0.75 -1.65 -3.13
C ILE A 60 1.15 -1.18 -4.52
N LEU A 61 0.64 0.00 -4.89
CA LEU A 61 0.89 0.63 -6.18
C LEU A 61 2.36 1.01 -6.34
N SER A 62 2.79 1.06 -7.59
CA SER A 62 4.19 1.24 -7.96
C SER A 62 4.40 2.42 -8.90
N PRO A 63 5.47 3.22 -8.71
CA PRO A 63 5.93 4.21 -9.69
C PRO A 63 6.31 3.64 -11.06
N PHE A 64 6.61 2.33 -11.12
CA PHE A 64 6.97 1.63 -12.36
C PHE A 64 6.13 0.35 -12.48
N GLY A 65 4.85 0.45 -12.13
CA GLY A 65 3.87 -0.62 -12.31
C GLY A 65 3.55 -0.83 -13.80
N ASP A 66 2.81 -1.88 -14.10
CA ASP A 66 2.28 -2.14 -15.43
C ASP A 66 0.82 -1.63 -15.49
N ASP A 67 0.57 -0.58 -16.27
CA ASP A 67 -0.77 -0.01 -16.47
C ASP A 67 -1.82 -1.06 -16.84
N SER A 68 -1.43 -2.14 -17.52
CA SER A 68 -2.35 -3.21 -17.93
C SER A 68 -2.77 -4.12 -16.78
N LEU A 69 -2.00 -4.13 -15.68
CA LEU A 69 -2.26 -4.90 -14.47
C LEU A 69 -2.95 -4.07 -13.38
N GLY A 70 -2.99 -2.74 -13.54
CA GLY A 70 -3.65 -1.83 -12.60
C GLY A 70 -2.87 -1.61 -11.30
N ASP A 71 -1.56 -1.90 -11.30
CA ASP A 71 -0.65 -1.64 -10.18
C ASP A 71 0.22 -0.38 -10.39
N ASP A 72 0.06 0.31 -11.52
CA ASP A 72 0.69 1.60 -11.79
C ASP A 72 0.06 2.73 -10.96
N ILE A 73 0.91 3.50 -10.29
CA ILE A 73 0.47 4.55 -9.38
C ILE A 73 -0.12 5.75 -10.11
N GLU A 74 0.39 6.10 -11.30
CA GLU A 74 -0.05 7.30 -12.04
C GLU A 74 -1.46 7.09 -12.55
N SER A 75 -1.67 6.04 -13.34
CA SER A 75 -2.94 5.66 -13.96
C SER A 75 -4.04 5.47 -12.91
N MET A 76 -3.72 4.80 -11.80
CA MET A 76 -4.70 4.59 -10.71
C MET A 76 -5.07 5.90 -10.01
N ASN A 77 -4.10 6.77 -9.73
CA ASN A 77 -4.41 8.07 -9.13
C ASN A 77 -5.19 8.96 -10.09
N GLU A 78 -4.84 9.01 -11.38
CA GLU A 78 -5.60 9.73 -12.40
C GLU A 78 -7.05 9.26 -12.48
N PHE A 79 -7.27 7.94 -12.46
CA PHE A 79 -8.60 7.35 -12.39
C PHE A 79 -9.36 7.85 -11.16
N HIS A 80 -8.80 7.73 -9.96
CA HIS A 80 -9.48 8.14 -8.73
C HIS A 80 -9.70 9.67 -8.64
N TYR A 81 -8.77 10.49 -9.16
CA TYR A 81 -8.99 11.93 -9.30
C TYR A 81 -10.18 12.23 -10.21
N SER A 82 -10.34 11.50 -11.33
CA SER A 82 -11.49 11.65 -12.22
C SER A 82 -12.82 11.28 -11.56
N GLN A 83 -12.78 10.43 -10.53
CA GLN A 83 -13.93 10.02 -9.72
C GLN A 83 -14.20 10.95 -8.53
N GLY A 84 -13.36 11.98 -8.31
CA GLY A 84 -13.57 12.99 -7.26
C GLY A 84 -12.60 12.95 -6.09
N MET A 85 -11.58 12.08 -6.11
CA MET A 85 -10.51 12.12 -5.11
C MET A 85 -9.74 13.44 -5.23
N ALA A 86 -9.45 14.09 -4.09
CA ALA A 86 -8.71 15.34 -4.09
C ALA A 86 -7.22 15.11 -4.39
N LYS A 87 -6.61 16.02 -5.16
CA LYS A 87 -5.20 15.92 -5.61
C LYS A 87 -4.15 16.12 -4.50
N ASN A 88 -4.57 16.39 -3.28
CA ASN A 88 -3.70 16.40 -2.10
C ASN A 88 -3.54 15.00 -1.48
N TYR A 89 -4.16 13.97 -2.06
CA TYR A 89 -3.94 12.58 -1.71
C TYR A 89 -3.20 11.88 -2.86
N LEU A 90 -2.19 11.08 -2.52
CA LEU A 90 -1.58 10.12 -3.43
C LEU A 90 -1.91 8.72 -2.95
N LEU A 91 -2.81 8.04 -3.65
CA LEU A 91 -3.15 6.65 -3.39
C LEU A 91 -1.91 5.77 -3.60
N PHE A 92 -1.60 4.91 -2.62
CA PHE A 92 -0.47 3.98 -2.69
C PHE A 92 -0.89 2.52 -2.45
N HIS A 93 -2.13 2.28 -2.00
CA HIS A 93 -2.63 0.93 -1.73
C HIS A 93 -4.11 0.80 -2.12
N LEU A 94 -4.42 -0.38 -2.66
CA LEU A 94 -5.74 -0.86 -3.06
C LEU A 94 -6.05 -2.22 -2.41
N GLY A 95 -7.33 -2.54 -2.27
CA GLY A 95 -7.79 -3.87 -1.86
C GLY A 95 -9.03 -3.76 -0.98
N THR A 96 -8.94 -4.23 0.25
CA THR A 96 -10.00 -4.09 1.27
C THR A 96 -10.39 -2.66 1.60
N GLY A 97 -9.57 -1.68 1.22
CA GLY A 97 -9.86 -0.26 1.28
C GLY A 97 -8.91 0.52 0.38
N LEU A 98 -9.06 1.84 0.40
CA LEU A 98 -8.16 2.78 -0.28
C LEU A 98 -7.27 3.44 0.76
N SER A 99 -5.95 3.34 0.59
CA SER A 99 -5.00 4.05 1.44
C SER A 99 -4.14 5.00 0.63
N ALA A 100 -4.00 6.22 1.14
CA ALA A 100 -3.28 7.30 0.48
C ALA A 100 -2.27 7.96 1.42
N VAL A 101 -1.28 8.65 0.83
CA VAL A 101 -0.48 9.66 1.51
C VAL A 101 -1.17 11.00 1.34
N ARG A 102 -1.46 11.68 2.45
CA ARG A 102 -1.87 13.08 2.43
C ARG A 102 -0.65 13.96 2.20
N LEU A 103 -0.54 14.53 1.00
CA LEU A 103 0.64 15.25 0.53
C LEU A 103 0.92 16.56 1.30
N THR A 104 -0.06 17.08 2.05
CA THR A 104 0.12 18.30 2.84
C THR A 104 0.98 18.11 4.08
N ASP A 105 1.00 16.92 4.66
CA ASP A 105 1.69 16.65 5.93
C ASP A 105 2.37 15.26 6.00
N GLY A 106 2.23 14.43 4.97
CA GLY A 106 2.85 13.11 4.86
C GLY A 106 2.16 12.03 5.69
N TYR A 107 0.97 12.28 6.25
CA TYR A 107 0.24 11.23 6.95
C TYR A 107 -0.27 10.18 5.96
N TYR A 108 -0.27 8.93 6.39
CA TYR A 108 -1.02 7.87 5.73
C TYR A 108 -2.48 7.99 6.16
N VAL A 109 -3.42 7.85 5.24
CA VAL A 109 -4.86 7.95 5.52
C VAL A 109 -5.60 6.81 4.85
N LYS A 110 -6.66 6.35 5.50
CA LYS A 110 -7.65 5.46 4.89
C LYS A 110 -8.83 6.28 4.40
N LEU A 111 -9.24 6.03 3.17
CA LEU A 111 -10.34 6.71 2.51
C LEU A 111 -11.53 5.76 2.35
N ASP A 112 -12.74 6.27 2.55
CA ASP A 112 -13.97 5.58 2.17
C ASP A 112 -14.30 5.74 0.67
N GLU A 113 -15.41 5.16 0.22
CA GLU A 113 -15.87 5.22 -1.18
C GLU A 113 -16.20 6.65 -1.66
N SER A 114 -16.41 7.59 -0.73
CA SER A 114 -16.63 9.01 -1.00
C SER A 114 -15.35 9.84 -0.82
N TYR A 115 -14.19 9.18 -0.72
CA TYR A 115 -12.88 9.76 -0.47
C TYR A 115 -12.79 10.60 0.81
N GLN A 116 -13.61 10.28 1.82
CA GLN A 116 -13.47 10.88 3.14
C GLN A 116 -12.45 10.10 3.96
N GLU A 117 -11.61 10.82 4.70
CA GLU A 117 -10.71 10.21 5.67
C GLU A 117 -11.51 9.56 6.79
N ILE A 118 -11.30 8.27 7.00
CA ILE A 118 -11.92 7.50 8.08
C ILE A 118 -10.90 7.01 9.11
N ASP A 119 -9.61 7.03 8.77
CA ASP A 119 -8.51 6.80 9.71
C ASP A 119 -7.21 7.47 9.21
N GLN A 120 -6.24 7.64 10.11
CA GLN A 120 -4.92 8.21 9.81
C GLN A 120 -3.79 7.57 10.63
N PHE A 121 -2.61 7.49 10.00
CA PHE A 121 -1.44 6.83 10.55
C PHE A 121 -0.19 7.68 10.30
N GLN A 122 0.71 7.70 11.29
CA GLN A 122 1.92 8.50 11.21
C GLN A 122 3.04 7.80 10.42
N THR A 123 3.03 6.48 10.38
CA THR A 123 4.06 5.67 9.71
C THR A 123 3.44 4.55 8.90
N LEU A 124 4.20 4.03 7.92
CA LEU A 124 3.81 2.87 7.13
C LEU A 124 3.62 1.63 8.01
N ASP A 125 4.41 1.49 9.07
CA ASP A 125 4.31 0.38 10.03
C ASP A 125 3.01 0.45 10.85
N ASP A 126 2.57 1.66 11.22
CA ASP A 126 1.28 1.87 11.89
C ASP A 126 0.12 1.49 10.98
N TRP A 127 0.14 2.00 9.74
CA TRP A 127 -0.82 1.64 8.72
C TRP A 127 -0.87 0.11 8.51
N TYR A 128 0.27 -0.54 8.25
CA TYR A 128 0.32 -1.97 7.98
C TYR A 128 -0.21 -2.80 9.16
N ARG A 129 0.19 -2.43 10.39
CA ARG A 129 -0.21 -3.14 11.60
C ARG A 129 -1.71 -3.05 11.84
N ASP A 130 -2.25 -1.83 11.77
CA ASP A 130 -3.60 -1.53 12.22
C ASP A 130 -4.64 -1.82 11.14
N GLU A 131 -4.28 -1.69 9.85
CA GLU A 131 -5.14 -2.01 8.72
C GLU A 131 -4.98 -3.48 8.29
N LEU A 132 -3.89 -3.80 7.60
CA LEU A 132 -3.78 -5.08 6.90
C LEU A 132 -3.53 -6.23 7.86
N ARG A 133 -2.53 -6.11 8.74
CA ARG A 133 -2.16 -7.20 9.64
C ARG A 133 -3.30 -7.54 10.60
N SER A 134 -4.02 -6.53 11.09
CA SER A 134 -5.21 -6.72 11.94
C SER A 134 -6.33 -7.45 11.19
N GLU A 135 -6.68 -6.98 9.98
CA GLU A 135 -7.76 -7.55 9.18
C GLU A 135 -7.47 -9.00 8.76
N TYR A 136 -6.29 -9.27 8.21
CA TYR A 136 -5.91 -10.61 7.77
C TYR A 136 -5.61 -11.55 8.93
N GLY A 137 -5.05 -11.05 10.04
CA GLY A 137 -4.91 -11.82 11.27
C GLY A 137 -6.26 -12.31 11.81
N ARG A 138 -7.30 -11.47 11.70
CA ARG A 138 -8.68 -11.84 12.03
C ARG A 138 -9.25 -12.86 11.05
N ARG A 139 -9.12 -12.64 9.73
CA ARG A 139 -9.64 -13.54 8.69
C ARG A 139 -9.05 -14.94 8.79
N TYR A 140 -7.73 -15.07 8.84
CA TYR A 140 -7.07 -16.37 8.93
C TYR A 140 -7.41 -17.12 10.23
N ASN A 141 -7.56 -16.41 11.35
CA ASN A 141 -8.00 -17.03 12.59
C ASN A 141 -9.44 -17.55 12.51
N LEU A 142 -10.35 -16.82 11.85
CA LEU A 142 -11.73 -17.27 11.64
C LEU A 142 -11.78 -18.53 10.75
N GLU A 143 -10.98 -18.59 9.70
CA GLU A 143 -10.90 -19.78 8.84
C GLU A 143 -10.36 -21.01 9.59
N LEU A 144 -9.34 -20.83 10.42
CA LEU A 144 -8.81 -21.90 11.27
C LEU A 144 -9.86 -22.44 12.25
N GLU A 145 -10.67 -21.57 12.86
CA GLU A 145 -11.76 -22.00 13.73
C GLU A 145 -12.89 -22.71 12.96
N ALA A 146 -13.26 -22.21 11.76
CA ALA A 146 -14.26 -22.88 10.91
C ALA A 146 -13.81 -24.29 10.50
N LEU A 147 -12.52 -24.49 10.20
CA LEU A 147 -11.95 -25.81 9.88
C LEU A 147 -11.94 -26.77 11.06
N LYS A 148 -11.91 -26.27 12.31
CA LYS A 148 -12.00 -27.11 13.52
C LYS A 148 -13.42 -27.62 13.78
N ILE A 149 -14.46 -26.89 13.36
CA ILE A 149 -15.87 -27.24 13.57
C ILE A 149 -16.33 -28.36 12.61
N ILE A 150 -15.62 -28.56 11.49
CA ILE A 150 -15.97 -29.55 10.45
C ILE A 150 -15.23 -30.90 10.66
N ARG A 151 -14.46 -31.05 11.74
CA ARG A 151 -13.80 -32.31 12.13
C ARG A 151 -14.49 -32.94 13.33
#